data_AF-A0A0C3Q0C8-F1
#
_entry.id   AF-A0A0C3Q0C8-F1
#
_cell.length_a   1.000
_cell.length_b   1.000
_cell.length_c   1.000
_cell.angle_alpha   90.00
_cell.angle_beta   90.00
_cell.angle_gamma   90.00
#
_symmetry.space_group_name_H-M   'P 1'
#
loop_
_entity.id
_entity.type
_entity.pdbx_description
1 polymer ?
#
loop_
_entity_poly.entity_id
_entity_poly.type
_entity_poly.pdbx_seq_one_letter_code
_entity_poly.pdbx_strand_id
1 'polypeptide(L)'
;KTEVLPLGPISHRRGVVESRDLSGQPTVPENKLEDGVKIQSDGEAMRILGGWVGNKVDAETLWTPILQRMNKAASSWSKTGITFKGRKIVASTLILSRAQYMLTTNDPPDTVVKEVNRVIKKFM
;
A
#
# COMPACT_ATOMS: atom_id res chain seq x y z
N LYS A 1 -6.70 18.51 2.25
CA LYS A 1 -5.41 17.95 2.73
C LYS A 1 -4.55 17.69 1.51
N THR A 2 -3.41 18.37 1.41
CA THR A 2 -2.51 18.27 0.25
C THR A 2 -1.28 17.46 0.67
N GLU A 3 -0.87 16.51 -0.17
CA GLU A 3 0.30 15.67 0.05
C GLU A 3 1.25 15.78 -1.14
N VAL A 4 2.55 15.85 -0.88
CA VAL A 4 3.61 16.01 -1.88
C VAL A 4 4.63 14.91 -1.71
N LEU A 5 4.98 14.23 -2.80
CA LEU A 5 6.05 13.25 -2.84
C LEU A 5 7.19 13.77 -3.74
N PRO A 6 8.33 14.20 -3.17
CA PRO A 6 9.47 14.61 -3.98
C PRO A 6 10.07 13.41 -4.70
N LEU A 7 10.34 13.55 -6.00
CA LEU A 7 10.97 12.52 -6.83
C LEU A 7 12.37 12.99 -7.26
N GLY A 8 13.23 12.04 -7.64
CA GLY A 8 14.58 12.32 -8.09
C GLY A 8 15.68 11.95 -7.06
N PRO A 9 16.88 12.55 -7.16
CA PRO A 9 18.03 12.17 -6.34
C PRO A 9 17.77 12.28 -4.84
N ILE A 10 18.48 11.46 -4.05
CA ILE A 10 18.37 11.49 -2.57
C ILE A 10 18.64 12.88 -2.00
N SER A 11 19.62 13.61 -2.54
CA SER A 11 19.96 14.97 -2.14
C SER A 11 18.80 15.94 -2.35
N HIS A 12 18.15 15.89 -3.51
CA HIS A 12 17.00 16.74 -3.81
C HIS A 12 15.82 16.42 -2.90
N ARG A 13 15.48 15.13 -2.73
CA ARG A 13 14.35 14.72 -1.87
C ARG A 13 14.55 15.17 -0.41
N ARG A 14 15.76 15.04 0.13
CA ARG A 14 16.11 15.55 1.46
C ARG A 14 16.01 17.07 1.51
N GLY A 15 16.56 17.75 0.50
CA GLY A 15 16.46 19.20 0.36
C GLY A 15 15.01 19.69 0.41
N VAL A 16 14.09 19.06 -0.33
CA VAL A 16 12.66 19.43 -0.34
C VAL A 16 12.00 19.20 1.02
N VAL A 17 12.33 18.12 1.73
CA VAL A 17 11.79 17.83 3.06
C VAL A 17 12.29 18.85 4.09
N GLU A 18 13.58 19.20 4.04
CA GLU A 18 14.23 20.12 4.99
C GLU A 18 13.85 21.58 4.73
N SER A 19 13.83 22.02 3.46
CA SER A 19 13.54 23.40 3.09
C SER A 19 12.05 23.70 2.98
N ARG A 20 11.21 22.66 2.86
CA ARG A 20 9.80 22.74 2.45
C ARG A 20 9.60 23.48 1.13
N ASP A 21 10.56 23.37 0.21
CA ASP A 21 10.56 24.04 -1.09
C ASP A 21 10.79 23.00 -2.20
N LEU A 22 9.96 23.04 -3.25
CA LEU A 22 10.03 22.09 -4.37
C LEU A 22 11.33 22.16 -5.18
N SER A 23 12.07 23.27 -5.11
CA SER A 23 13.41 23.39 -5.69
C SER A 23 14.46 22.54 -4.96
N GLY A 24 14.17 22.15 -3.71
CA GLY A 24 15.10 21.43 -2.84
C GLY A 24 16.22 22.30 -2.25
N GLN A 25 16.10 23.63 -2.36
CA GLN A 25 16.98 24.60 -1.73
C GLN A 25 16.17 25.58 -0.87
N PRO A 26 16.76 26.20 0.17
CA PRO A 26 16.08 27.24 0.92
C PRO A 26 15.98 28.51 0.07
N THR A 27 14.83 28.76 -0.54
CA THR A 27 14.57 30.00 -1.30
C THR A 27 13.69 30.99 -0.51
N VAL A 28 13.22 32.04 -1.20
CA VAL A 28 12.39 33.10 -0.63
C VAL A 28 11.11 32.54 0.03
N PRO A 29 10.59 33.21 1.07
CA PRO A 29 9.42 32.72 1.83
C PRO A 29 8.20 32.39 0.98
N GLU A 30 8.02 33.08 -0.14
CA GLU A 30 6.88 32.92 -1.07
C GLU A 30 6.84 31.55 -1.79
N ASN A 31 7.99 30.87 -1.90
CA ASN A 31 8.09 29.56 -2.57
C ASN A 31 7.94 28.37 -1.61
N LYS A 32 7.86 28.61 -0.30
CA LYS A 32 7.70 27.54 0.69
C LYS A 32 6.29 26.96 0.64
N LEU A 33 6.22 25.64 0.70
CA LEU A 33 4.96 24.92 0.83
C LEU A 33 4.31 25.25 2.18
N GLU A 34 3.02 25.59 2.14
CA GLU A 34 2.21 25.88 3.32
C GLU A 34 2.33 24.78 4.38
N ASP A 35 2.28 25.14 5.67
CA ASP A 35 2.47 24.20 6.79
C ASP A 35 1.46 23.05 6.79
N GLY A 36 0.28 23.23 6.18
CA GLY A 36 -0.74 22.20 6.02
C GLY A 36 -0.43 21.12 4.98
N VAL A 37 0.62 21.30 4.17
CA VAL A 37 1.05 20.33 3.15
C VAL A 37 1.94 19.26 3.78
N LYS A 38 1.53 17.98 3.67
CA LYS A 38 2.38 16.86 4.09
C LYS A 38 3.38 16.54 2.99
N ILE A 39 4.67 16.71 3.27
CA ILE A 39 5.76 16.27 2.38
C ILE A 39 6.18 14.88 2.84
N GLN A 40 6.14 13.91 1.93
CA GLN A 40 6.46 12.51 2.24
C GLN A 40 7.96 12.27 2.16
N SER A 41 8.52 11.71 3.22
CA SER A 41 9.93 11.33 3.30
C SER A 41 10.21 9.96 2.69
N ASP A 42 11.49 9.61 2.53
CA ASP A 42 11.90 8.24 2.24
C ASP A 42 11.35 7.27 3.31
N GLY A 43 10.79 6.15 2.87
CA GLY A 43 10.12 5.16 3.71
C GLY A 43 8.64 5.44 3.93
N GLU A 44 8.16 6.66 3.66
CA GLU A 44 6.73 6.98 3.74
C GLU A 44 6.02 6.74 2.42
N ALA A 45 4.88 6.06 2.50
CA ALA A 45 3.99 5.85 1.38
C ALA A 45 2.81 6.82 1.46
N MET A 46 2.39 7.33 0.30
CA MET A 46 1.11 8.01 0.14
C MET A 46 0.15 7.16 -0.69
N ARG A 47 -1.14 7.37 -0.45
CA ARG A 47 -2.19 6.63 -1.14
C ARG A 47 -2.78 7.46 -2.27
N ILE A 48 -2.62 7.00 -3.50
CA ILE A 48 -3.12 7.66 -4.71
C ILE A 48 -4.05 6.68 -5.44
N LEU A 49 -5.30 7.08 -5.63
CA LEU A 49 -6.35 6.27 -6.30
C LEU A 49 -6.54 4.86 -5.71
N GLY A 50 -6.12 4.64 -4.46
CA GLY A 50 -6.22 3.36 -3.76
C GLY A 50 -4.93 2.55 -3.75
N GLY A 51 -3.99 2.85 -4.65
CA GLY A 51 -2.63 2.29 -4.68
C GLY A 51 -1.67 3.06 -3.78
N TRP A 52 -0.48 2.48 -3.57
CA TRP A 52 0.54 3.06 -2.71
C TRP A 52 1.74 3.49 -3.53
N VAL A 53 2.19 4.72 -3.34
CA VAL A 53 3.35 5.30 -4.02
C VAL A 53 4.24 5.95 -2.98
N GLY A 54 5.53 5.72 -3.07
CA GLY A 54 6.49 6.34 -2.16
C GLY A 54 7.91 5.92 -2.46
N ASN A 55 8.83 6.65 -1.87
CA ASN A 55 10.26 6.45 -2.03
C ASN A 55 10.78 5.42 -1.03
N LYS A 56 11.50 4.38 -1.47
CA LYS A 56 12.09 3.35 -0.57
C LYS A 56 11.09 2.77 0.43
N VAL A 57 9.84 2.61 0.01
CA VAL A 57 8.79 2.05 0.87
C VAL A 57 8.98 0.55 1.00
N ASP A 58 8.77 0.03 2.20
CA ASP A 58 8.71 -1.41 2.41
C ASP A 58 7.43 -1.98 1.78
N ALA A 59 7.60 -2.72 0.69
CA ALA A 59 6.50 -3.36 -0.01
C ALA A 59 5.68 -4.27 0.92
N GLU A 60 6.27 -4.98 1.87
CA GLU A 60 5.53 -5.89 2.76
C GLU A 60 4.51 -5.15 3.63
N THR A 61 4.88 -3.97 4.13
CA THR A 61 3.98 -3.13 4.94
C THR A 61 2.76 -2.67 4.15
N LEU A 62 2.91 -2.43 2.84
CA LEU A 62 1.81 -2.04 1.95
C LEU A 62 0.78 -3.16 1.79
N TRP A 63 1.24 -4.41 1.79
CA TRP A 63 0.39 -5.60 1.62
C TRP A 63 -0.30 -6.07 2.90
N THR A 64 0.24 -5.71 4.06
CA THR A 64 -0.27 -6.15 5.36
C THR A 64 -1.77 -5.90 5.57
N PRO A 65 -2.35 -4.72 5.27
CA PRO A 65 -3.78 -4.48 5.47
C PRO A 65 -4.67 -5.36 4.58
N ILE A 66 -4.23 -5.69 3.36
CA ILE A 66 -4.98 -6.57 2.45
C ILE A 66 -4.94 -8.00 2.97
N LEU A 67 -3.76 -8.48 3.38
CA LEU A 67 -3.60 -9.81 3.97
C LEU A 67 -4.45 -10.00 5.22
N GLN A 68 -4.54 -8.98 6.09
CA GLN A 68 -5.42 -9.00 7.26
C GLN A 68 -6.90 -9.12 6.87
N ARG A 69 -7.35 -8.36 5.87
CA ARG A 69 -8.74 -8.42 5.37
C ARG A 69 -9.05 -9.77 4.74
N MET A 70 -8.11 -10.35 3.98
CA MET A 70 -8.24 -11.70 3.41
C MET A 70 -8.36 -12.76 4.51
N ASN A 71 -7.47 -12.72 5.51
CA ASN A 71 -7.51 -13.62 6.67
C ASN A 71 -8.83 -13.52 7.45
N LYS A 72 -9.32 -12.28 7.68
CA LYS A 72 -10.60 -12.05 8.36
C LYS A 72 -11.77 -12.62 7.57
N ALA A 73 -11.81 -12.41 6.26
CA ALA A 73 -12.83 -12.98 5.39
C ALA A 73 -12.79 -14.51 5.39
N ALA A 74 -11.61 -15.11 5.19
CA ALA A 74 -11.41 -16.55 5.24
C ALA A 74 -11.92 -17.16 6.55
N SER A 75 -11.53 -16.58 7.69
CA SER A 75 -11.90 -17.06 9.03
C SER A 75 -13.38 -16.90 9.36
N SER A 76 -14.05 -15.90 8.78
CA SER A 76 -15.49 -15.71 8.94
C SER A 76 -16.27 -16.76 8.16
N TRP A 77 -15.90 -16.97 6.89
CA TRP A 77 -16.61 -17.89 6.00
C TRP A 77 -16.31 -19.35 6.29
N SER A 78 -15.14 -19.69 6.82
CA SER A 78 -14.80 -21.07 7.19
C SER A 78 -15.75 -21.68 8.22
N LYS A 79 -16.47 -20.83 8.99
CA LYS A 79 -17.43 -21.24 10.02
C LYS A 79 -18.84 -21.52 9.49
N THR A 80 -19.13 -21.18 8.24
CA THR A 80 -20.51 -21.18 7.69
C THR A 80 -20.95 -22.51 7.05
N GLY A 81 -20.21 -23.60 7.25
CA GLY A 81 -20.63 -24.94 6.79
C GLY A 81 -20.76 -25.07 5.27
N ILE A 82 -19.94 -24.33 4.50
CA ILE A 82 -20.03 -24.27 3.03
C ILE A 82 -19.47 -25.54 2.39
N THR A 83 -20.13 -26.01 1.31
CA THR A 83 -19.61 -27.06 0.43
C THR A 83 -18.28 -26.66 -0.22
N PHE A 84 -17.51 -27.65 -0.68
CA PHE A 84 -16.23 -27.40 -1.37
C PHE A 84 -16.37 -26.49 -2.60
N LYS A 85 -17.43 -26.68 -3.40
CA LYS A 85 -17.74 -25.82 -4.55
C LYS A 85 -18.02 -24.38 -4.10
N GLY A 86 -18.78 -24.20 -3.02
CA GLY A 86 -19.04 -22.88 -2.46
C GLY A 86 -17.77 -22.22 -1.89
N ARG A 87 -16.88 -22.99 -1.25
CA ARG A 87 -15.56 -22.48 -0.82
C ARG A 87 -14.74 -21.97 -2.00
N LYS A 88 -14.67 -22.69 -3.11
CA LYS A 88 -13.99 -22.20 -4.34
C LYS A 88 -14.54 -20.84 -4.80
N ILE A 89 -15.86 -20.68 -4.81
CA ILE A 89 -16.51 -19.43 -5.20
C ILE A 89 -16.12 -18.31 -4.23
N VAL A 90 -16.29 -18.52 -2.92
CA VAL A 90 -15.94 -17.53 -1.88
C VAL A 90 -14.46 -17.15 -1.92
N ALA A 91 -13.57 -18.13 -2.11
CA ALA A 91 -12.14 -17.89 -2.23
C ALA A 91 -11.82 -16.93 -3.39
N SER A 92 -12.47 -17.13 -4.54
CA SER A 92 -12.25 -16.32 -5.73
C SER A 92 -12.89 -14.92 -5.61
N THR A 93 -14.17 -14.86 -5.25
CA THR A 93 -14.96 -13.62 -5.34
C THR A 93 -14.85 -12.73 -4.12
N LEU A 94 -14.56 -13.28 -2.95
CA LEU A 94 -14.42 -12.52 -1.72
C LEU A 94 -12.97 -12.43 -1.29
N ILE A 95 -12.24 -13.53 -1.22
CA ILE A 95 -10.89 -13.50 -0.64
C ILE A 95 -9.88 -12.90 -1.64
N LEU A 96 -9.74 -13.49 -2.82
CA LEU A 96 -8.73 -13.08 -3.81
C LEU A 96 -9.03 -11.74 -4.47
N SER A 97 -10.30 -11.43 -4.75
CA SER A 97 -10.72 -10.16 -5.36
C SER A 97 -10.23 -8.93 -4.60
N ARG A 98 -10.03 -9.03 -3.28
CA ARG A 98 -9.51 -7.94 -2.43
C ARG A 98 -8.10 -7.51 -2.80
N ALA A 99 -7.29 -8.42 -3.35
CA ALA A 99 -5.92 -8.15 -3.78
C ALA A 99 -5.84 -7.69 -5.24
N GLN A 100 -6.89 -7.92 -6.05
CA GLN A 100 -6.85 -7.75 -7.50
C GLN A 100 -6.41 -6.35 -7.92
N TYR A 101 -6.97 -5.30 -7.31
CA TYR A 101 -6.56 -3.94 -7.64
C TYR A 101 -5.11 -3.66 -7.25
N MET A 102 -4.68 -4.08 -6.06
CA MET A 102 -3.32 -3.81 -5.61
C MET A 102 -2.26 -4.57 -6.44
N LEU A 103 -2.60 -5.74 -6.96
CA LEU A 103 -1.77 -6.47 -7.93
C LEU A 103 -1.55 -5.69 -9.25
N THR A 104 -2.45 -4.77 -9.61
CA THR A 104 -2.27 -3.92 -10.81
C THR A 104 -1.44 -2.68 -10.55
N THR A 105 -1.31 -2.24 -9.29
CA THR A 105 -0.63 -0.99 -8.92
C THR A 105 0.71 -1.22 -8.26
N ASN A 106 0.89 -2.36 -7.59
CA ASN A 106 2.06 -2.68 -6.79
C ASN A 106 2.39 -4.16 -6.99
N ASP A 107 3.65 -4.49 -7.24
CA ASP A 107 4.07 -5.88 -7.33
C ASP A 107 4.12 -6.51 -5.91
N PRO A 108 3.59 -7.73 -5.72
CA PRO A 108 3.67 -8.41 -4.45
C PRO A 108 5.07 -9.02 -4.25
N PRO A 109 5.70 -8.80 -3.07
CA PRO A 109 6.84 -9.60 -2.66
C PRO A 109 6.51 -11.10 -2.56
N ASP A 110 7.51 -11.96 -2.70
CA ASP A 110 7.35 -13.42 -2.57
C ASP A 110 6.74 -13.84 -1.23
N THR A 111 7.06 -13.11 -0.16
CA THR A 111 6.50 -13.33 1.19
C THR A 111 5.00 -13.14 1.20
N VAL A 112 4.49 -12.12 0.51
CA VAL A 112 3.06 -11.84 0.35
C VAL A 112 2.39 -12.94 -0.47
N VAL A 113 3.00 -13.37 -1.58
CA VAL A 113 2.45 -14.46 -2.41
C VAL A 113 2.36 -15.76 -1.61
N LYS A 114 3.39 -16.09 -0.82
CA LYS A 114 3.37 -17.26 0.09
C LYS A 114 2.25 -17.16 1.12
N GLU A 115 2.05 -15.98 1.70
CA GLU A 115 0.99 -15.74 2.69
C GLU A 115 -0.40 -15.85 2.07
N VAL A 116 -0.66 -15.28 0.89
CA VAL A 116 -1.92 -15.45 0.15
C VAL A 116 -2.22 -16.93 -0.09
N ASN A 117 -1.22 -17.68 -0.57
CA ASN A 117 -1.37 -19.12 -0.77
C ASN A 117 -1.69 -19.86 0.53
N ARG A 118 -1.08 -19.47 1.65
CA ARG A 118 -1.38 -20.03 2.97
C ARG A 118 -2.83 -19.76 3.39
N VAL A 119 -3.32 -18.53 3.20
CA VAL A 119 -4.72 -18.16 3.50
C VAL A 119 -5.69 -19.01 2.71
N ILE A 120 -5.45 -19.16 1.40
CA ILE A 120 -6.34 -19.95 0.53
C ILE A 120 -6.29 -21.43 0.90
N LYS A 121 -5.10 -22.01 1.09
CA LYS A 121 -4.95 -23.42 1.52
C LYS A 121 -5.63 -23.73 2.85
N LYS A 122 -5.60 -22.79 3.80
CA LYS A 122 -6.28 -22.94 5.10
C LYS A 122 -7.80 -22.80 4.99
N PHE A 123 -8.27 -22.02 4.02
CA PHE A 123 -9.69 -21.78 3.82
C PHE A 123 -10.39 -22.92 3.06
N MET A 124 -9.70 -23.54 2.11
CA MET A 124 -10.24 -24.68 1.35
C MET A 124 -10.43 -25.88 2.29
#